data_AF-A0A068VJL8-F1
#
_entry.id   AF-A0A068VJL8-F1
#
_cell.length_a   1.000
_cell.length_b   1.000
_cell.length_c   1.000
_cell.angle_alpha   90.00
_cell.angle_beta   90.00
_cell.angle_gamma   90.00
#
_symmetry.space_group_name_H-M   'P 1'
#
loop_
_entity.id
_entity.type
_entity.pdbx_description
1 polymer ?
#
loop_
_entity_poly.entity_id
_entity_poly.type
_entity_poly.pdbx_seq_one_letter_code
_entity_poly.pdbx_strand_id
1 'polypeptide(L)' 'MVNLVGADGAKVKAVAVCHRDTSAWNPRHLAFQLLKVKPGTVPICHFLPEDHIVWVPKH' A
#
# COMPACT_ATOMS: atom_id res chain seq x y z
N MET A 1 -9.29 -3.06 5.01
CA MET A 1 -9.66 -3.61 3.69
C MET A 1 -10.18 -2.48 2.82
N VAL A 2 -9.87 -2.50 1.52
CA VAL A 2 -10.26 -1.51 0.52
C VAL A 2 -11.20 -2.19 -0.48
N ASN A 3 -12.31 -1.54 -0.83
CA ASN A 3 -13.22 -2.06 -1.86
C ASN A 3 -12.69 -1.67 -3.25
N LEU A 4 -12.50 -2.66 -4.13
CA LEU A 4 -12.07 -2.46 -5.51
C LEU A 4 -13.13 -2.99 -6.48
N VAL A 5 -13.19 -2.38 -7.67
CA VAL A 5 -14.11 -2.76 -8.75
C VAL A 5 -13.31 -2.98 -10.03
N GLY A 6 -13.46 -4.15 -10.64
CA GLY A 6 -12.87 -4.49 -11.93
C GLY A 6 -13.60 -3.81 -13.10
N ALA A 7 -12.97 -3.78 -14.27
CA ALA A 7 -13.58 -3.22 -15.48
C ALA A 7 -14.84 -3.99 -15.92
N ASP A 8 -14.93 -5.28 -15.55
CA ASP A 8 -16.07 -6.18 -15.75
C ASP A 8 -17.16 -6.02 -14.67
N GLY A 9 -16.98 -5.12 -13.70
CA GLY A 9 -17.92 -4.89 -12.59
C GLY A 9 -17.74 -5.84 -11.41
N ALA A 10 -16.76 -6.75 -11.44
CA ALA A 10 -16.44 -7.61 -10.30
C ALA A 10 -16.03 -6.77 -9.08
N LYS A 11 -16.51 -7.13 -7.89
CA LYS A 11 -16.22 -6.41 -6.64
C LYS A 11 -15.39 -7.29 -5.72
N VAL A 12 -14.27 -6.75 -5.22
CA VAL A 12 -13.39 -7.45 -4.28
C VAL A 12 -13.05 -6.58 -3.08
N LYS A 13 -12.83 -7.21 -1.93
CA LYS A 13 -12.22 -6.58 -0.75
C LYS A 13 -10.74 -6.92 -0.73
N ALA A 14 -9.90 -5.94 -1.01
CA ALA A 14 -8.45 -6.10 -1.02
C ALA A 14 -7.83 -5.67 0.31
N VAL A 15 -6.70 -6.30 0.65
CA VAL A 15 -5.84 -5.86 1.75
C VAL A 15 -4.79 -4.91 1.18
N ALA A 16 -4.69 -3.71 1.76
CA ALA A 16 -3.59 -2.79 1.50
C ALA A 16 -2.64 -2.81 2.70
N VAL A 17 -1.34 -2.83 2.43
CA VAL A 17 -0.30 -2.68 3.45
C VAL A 17 0.15 -1.23 3.43
N CYS A 18 0.33 -0.65 4.62
CA CYS A 18 0.76 0.73 4.79
C CYS A 18 2.02 0.81 5.64
N HIS A 19 2.99 1.56 5.17
CA HIS A 19 4.18 1.97 5.92
C HIS A 19 3.88 3.31 6.57
N ARG A 20 3.64 3.29 7.89
CA ARG A 20 3.20 4.48 8.64
C ARG A 20 4.32 5.48 8.88
N ASP A 21 5.51 4.97 9.17
CA ASP A 21 6.72 5.78 9.30
C ASP A 21 7.65 5.47 8.14
N THR A 22 7.81 6.45 7.28
CA THR A 22 8.71 6.39 6.12
C THR A 22 9.86 7.39 6.25
N SER A 23 10.08 7.98 7.44
CA SER A 23 11.10 9.01 7.67
C SER A 23 12.51 8.52 7.34
N ALA A 24 12.79 7.25 7.58
CA ALA A 24 14.09 6.62 7.31
C ALA A 24 14.26 6.10 5.87
N TRP A 25 13.23 6.18 5.03
CA TRP A 25 13.33 5.72 3.65
C TRP A 25 14.21 6.66 2.82
N ASN A 26 14.83 6.12 1.77
CA ASN A 26 15.59 6.93 0.82
C ASN A 26 14.70 8.06 0.26
N PRO A 27 15.10 9.35 0.39
CA PRO A 27 14.30 10.47 -0.13
C PRO A 27 14.04 10.41 -1.65
N ARG A 28 14.85 9.64 -2.39
CA ARG A 28 14.67 9.38 -3.84
C ARG A 28 13.85 8.12 -4.14
N HIS A 29 13.25 7.47 -3.14
CA HIS A 29 12.41 6.29 -3.36
C HIS A 29 11.25 6.60 -4.32
N LEU A 30 10.93 5.66 -5.21
CA LEU A 30 9.96 5.85 -6.30
C LEU A 30 8.58 6.31 -5.79
N ALA A 31 8.14 5.80 -4.64
CA ALA A 31 6.86 6.19 -4.03
C ALA A 31 6.75 7.71 -3.80
N PHE A 32 7.83 8.36 -3.37
CA PHE A 32 7.85 9.81 -3.12
C PHE A 32 7.80 10.62 -4.42
N GLN A 33 8.41 10.11 -5.48
CA GLN A 33 8.38 10.74 -6.80
C GLN A 33 6.98 10.66 -7.43
N LEU A 34 6.35 9.48 -7.38
CA LEU A 34 5.03 9.24 -7.94
C LEU A 34 3.93 10.02 -7.20
N LEU A 35 3.98 10.00 -5.87
CA LEU A 35 2.95 10.62 -5.03
C LEU A 35 3.23 12.09 -4.72
N LYS A 36 4.42 12.60 -5.07
CA LYS A 36 4.87 13.98 -4.83
C LYS A 36 4.82 14.37 -3.34
N VAL A 37 5.28 13.47 -2.47
CA VAL A 37 5.35 13.66 -1.01
C VAL A 37 6.77 13.43 -0.49
N LYS A 38 7.05 13.88 0.74
CA LYS A 38 8.37 13.71 1.38
C LYS A 38 8.35 12.55 2.40
N PRO A 39 9.51 11.92 2.68
CA PRO A 39 9.65 10.95 3.77
C PRO A 39 9.02 11.42 5.08
N GLY A 40 8.28 10.54 5.76
CA GLY A 40 7.71 10.80 7.09
C GLY A 40 6.53 11.78 7.14
N THR A 41 6.10 12.35 6.00
CA THR A 41 4.97 13.32 6.00
C THR A 41 3.61 12.66 5.93
N VAL A 42 3.51 11.54 5.22
CA VAL A 42 2.28 10.74 5.08
C VAL A 42 2.62 9.24 5.05
N PRO A 43 1.70 8.37 5.49
CA PRO A 43 1.83 6.93 5.26
C PRO A 43 1.84 6.59 3.77
N ILE A 44 2.65 5.61 3.39
CA ILE A 44 2.66 5.07 2.02
C ILE A 44 1.98 3.71 2.03
N CYS A 45 0.89 3.57 1.28
CA CYS A 45 0.13 2.32 1.18
C CYS A 45 0.24 1.73 -0.23
N HIS A 46 0.27 0.40 -0.31
CA HIS A 46 0.25 -0.34 -1.57
C HIS A 46 -0.51 -1.66 -1.43
N PHE A 47 -1.00 -2.17 -2.56
CA PHE A 47 -1.46 -3.54 -2.65
C PHE A 47 -0.26 -4.47 -2.80
N LEU A 48 -0.44 -5.72 -2.37
CA LEU A 48 0.58 -6.73 -2.55
C LEU A 48 0.43 -7.37 -3.94
N PRO A 49 1.56 -7.65 -4.62
CA PRO A 49 1.59 -8.56 -5.77
C PRO A 49 0.91 -9.90 -5.49
N GLU A 50 0.51 -10.58 -6.57
CA GLU A 50 -0.26 -11.83 -6.52
C GLU A 50 0.43 -12.97 -5.74
N ASP A 51 1.76 -12.96 -5.70
CA ASP A 51 2.61 -13.99 -5.09
C ASP A 51 3.03 -13.68 -3.63
N HIS A 52 2.56 -12.56 -3.06
CA HIS A 52 2.89 -12.18 -1.68
C HIS A 52 1.91 -12.77 -0.65
N ILE A 53 2.44 -13.32 0.45
CA ILE A 53 1.66 -13.90 1.54
C ILE A 53 1.68 -12.99 2.77
N VAL A 54 0.51 -12.76 3.38
CA VAL A 54 0.40 -12.06 4.68
C VAL A 54 -0.15 -13.02 5.72
N TRP A 55 0.54 -13.10 6.86
CA TRP A 55 0.06 -13.79 8.04
C TRP A 55 -0.62 -12.79 8.97
N VAL A 56 -1.87 -13.04 9.34
CA VAL A 56 -2.59 -12.23 10.33
C VAL A 56 -2.84 -13.08 11.58
N PRO A 57 -2.69 -12.52 12.79
CA PRO A 57 -3.00 -13.25 14.00
C PRO A 57 -4.47 -13.67 13.99
N LYS A 58 -4.72 -14.92 14.42
CA LYS A 58 -6.08 -15.38 14.68
C LYS A 58 -6.55 -14.66 15.94
N HIS A 59 -7.69 -13.97 15.82
CA HIS A 59 -8.34 -13.25 16.92
C HIS A 59 -8.42 -14.07 18.20
#